data_AF-Q8PUJ5-F1
#
_entry.id   AF-Q8PUJ5-F1
#
_cell.length_a   1.000
_cell.length_b   1.000
_cell.length_c   1.000
_cell.angle_alpha   90.00
_cell.angle_beta   90.00
_cell.angle_gamma   90.00
#
_symmetry.space_group_name_H-M   'P 1'
#
loop_
_entity.id
_entity.type
_entity.pdbx_description
1 polymer ?
#
loop_
_entity_poly.entity_id
_entity_poly.type
_entity_poly.pdbx_seq_one_letter_code
_entity_poly.pdbx_strand_id
1 'polypeptide(L)' 'MDGVVRMGRIPGSKNKKMWIREGDIVIANPWEIQDSKADVIWKYTRPQIEWLERKGYLN' A
#
# COMPACT_ATOMS: atom_id res chain seq x y z
N MET A 1 -9.11 5.79 4.97
CA MET A 1 -7.67 5.78 5.32
C MET A 1 -7.49 6.16 6.79
N ASP A 2 -6.42 5.71 7.44
CA ASP A 2 -6.08 5.98 8.85
C ASP A 2 -5.42 7.36 9.09
N GLY A 3 -5.09 8.09 8.02
CA GLY A 3 -4.58 9.47 8.09
C GLY A 3 -3.13 9.61 8.56
N VAL A 4 -2.46 8.50 8.84
CA VAL A 4 -1.07 8.47 9.33
C VAL A 4 -0.10 8.37 8.16
N VAL A 5 0.84 9.31 8.07
CA VAL A 5 1.91 9.27 7.08
C VAL A 5 3.04 8.38 7.61
N ARG A 6 3.36 7.31 6.86
CA ARG A 6 4.43 6.35 7.20
C ARG A 6 5.49 6.29 6.11
N MET A 7 6.72 6.02 6.51
CA MET A 7 7.80 5.67 5.57
C MET A 7 7.63 4.22 5.11
N GLY A 8 7.27 4.04 3.84
CA GLY A 8 7.08 2.73 3.21
C GLY A 8 8.40 2.10 2.75
N ARG A 9 8.67 0.86 3.17
CA ARG A 9 9.77 0.04 2.65
C ARG A 9 9.24 -0.96 1.63
N ILE A 10 9.90 -1.09 0.48
CA ILE A 10 9.61 -2.15 -0.49
C ILE A 10 10.61 -3.28 -0.28
N PRO A 11 10.19 -4.47 0.21
CA PRO A 11 11.10 -5.60 0.36
C PRO A 11 11.75 -5.97 -0.98
N GLY A 12 13.04 -6.33 -0.96
CA GLY A 12 13.80 -6.61 -2.20
C GLY A 12 13.18 -7.72 -3.07
N SER A 13 12.49 -8.70 -2.46
CA SER A 13 11.75 -9.75 -3.15
C SER A 13 10.58 -9.22 -3.99
N LYS A 14 9.96 -8.11 -3.55
CA LYS A 14 8.84 -7.44 -4.23
C LYS A 14 9.30 -6.36 -5.20
N ASN A 15 10.44 -5.73 -4.94
CA ASN A 15 10.98 -4.62 -5.73
C ASN A 15 11.15 -4.97 -7.22
N LYS A 16 11.60 -6.19 -7.54
CA LYS A 16 11.75 -6.63 -8.95
C LYS A 16 10.44 -6.72 -9.74
N LYS A 17 9.28 -6.81 -9.07
CA LYS A 17 7.99 -7.07 -9.72
C LYS A 17 6.99 -5.93 -9.56
N MET A 18 7.28 -4.93 -8.73
CA MET A 18 6.30 -3.94 -8.30
C MET A 18 6.85 -2.54 -8.47
N TRP A 19 6.63 -1.97 -9.66
CA TRP A 19 6.93 -0.57 -9.91
C TRP A 19 5.81 0.31 -9.34
N ILE A 20 6.18 1.16 -8.39
CA ILE A 20 5.26 2.07 -7.69
C ILE A 20 5.58 3.50 -8.12
N ARG A 21 4.53 4.30 -8.30
CA ARG A 21 4.55 5.74 -8.59
C ARG A 21 3.61 6.45 -7.62
N GLU A 22 3.71 7.77 -7.58
CA GLU A 22 2.76 8.59 -6.83
C GLU A 22 1.33 8.33 -7.34
N GLY A 23 0.38 8.24 -6.39
CA GLY A 23 -1.03 7.95 -6.67
C GLY A 23 -1.40 6.46 -6.75
N ASP A 24 -0.44 5.53 -6.72
CA ASP A 24 -0.74 4.11 -6.63
C ASP A 24 -1.32 3.74 -5.25
N ILE A 25 -2.34 2.88 -5.25
CA ILE A 25 -2.91 2.33 -4.02
C ILE A 25 -2.21 1.01 -3.67
N VAL A 26 -1.74 0.92 -2.43
CA VAL A 26 -0.94 -0.21 -1.94
C VAL A 26 -1.48 -0.74 -0.63
N ILE A 27 -1.17 -2.01 -0.35
CA ILE A 27 -1.29 -2.57 0.99
C ILE A 27 0.02 -2.30 1.72
N ALA A 28 -0.08 -1.58 2.83
CA ALA A 28 1.02 -1.33 3.76
C ALA A 28 0.79 -2.12 5.05
N ASN A 29 1.83 -2.82 5.52
CA ASN A 29 1.83 -3.49 6.80
C ASN A 29 2.70 -2.69 7.79
N PRO A 30 2.11 -1.96 8.75
CA PRO A 30 2.86 -1.21 9.76
C PRO A 30 3.77 -2.12 10.58
N TRP A 31 4.91 -1.59 11.01
CA TRP A 31 5.79 -2.33 11.92
C TRP A 31 5.26 -2.27 13.35
N GLU A 32 5.25 -3.40 14.05
CA GLU A 32 4.75 -3.49 15.43
C GLU A 32 5.55 -2.59 16.40
N ILE A 33 6.86 -2.42 16.16
CA ILE A 33 7.76 -1.67 17.05
C ILE A 33 7.82 -0.18 16.68
N GLN A 34 7.65 0.16 15.38
CA GLN A 34 7.82 1.51 14.88
C GLN A 34 6.68 1.87 13.93
N ASP A 35 5.62 2.49 14.47
CA ASP A 35 4.42 2.86 13.69
C ASP A 35 4.71 3.89 12.58
N SER A 36 5.81 4.65 12.66
CA SER A 36 6.22 5.56 11.58
C SER A 36 6.70 4.85 10.30
N LYS A 37 6.81 3.50 10.32
CA LYS A 37 7.29 2.68 9.21
C LYS A 37 6.30 1.58 8.87
N ALA A 38 6.28 1.20 7.60
CA ALA A 38 5.48 0.08 7.11
C ALA A 38 6.19 -0.61 5.94
N ASP A 39 5.95 -1.89 5.75
CA ASP A 39 6.35 -2.61 4.53
C ASP A 39 5.22 -2.59 3.50
N VAL A 40 5.56 -2.25 2.24
CA VAL A 40 4.65 -2.31 1.10
C VAL A 40 4.69 -3.71 0.50
N ILE A 41 3.56 -4.42 0.60
CA ILE A 41 3.49 -5.85 0.24
C ILE A 41 2.76 -6.11 -1.08
N TRP A 42 1.90 -5.19 -1.50
CA TRP A 42 1.06 -5.32 -2.69
C TRP A 42 0.69 -3.96 -3.28
N LYS A 43 0.58 -3.89 -4.60
CA LYS A 43 0.04 -2.75 -5.36
C LYS A 43 -1.23 -3.19 -6.07
N TYR A 44 -2.31 -2.47 -5.87
CA TYR A 44 -3.55 -2.73 -6.58
C TYR A 44 -3.48 -2.23 -8.02
N THR A 45 -4.13 -2.96 -8.92
CA THR A 45 -4.39 -2.49 -10.28
C THR A 45 -5.66 -1.64 -10.31
N ARG A 46 -5.82 -0.82 -11.35
CA ARG A 46 -6.99 0.06 -11.48
C ARG A 46 -8.35 -0.66 -11.36
N PRO A 47 -8.59 -1.82 -12.00
CA PRO A 47 -9.85 -2.55 -11.81
C PRO A 47 -10.07 -3.05 -10.37
N GLN A 48 -8.98 -3.37 -9.64
CA GLN A 48 -9.09 -3.78 -8.24
C GLN A 48 -9.44 -2.60 -7.34
N ILE A 49 -8.91 -1.41 -7.64
CA ILE A 49 -9.26 -0.16 -6.96
C ILE A 49 -10.75 0.14 -7.14
N GLU A 50 -11.24 0.12 -8.37
CA GLU A 50 -12.68 0.34 -8.68
C GLU A 50 -13.58 -0.66 -7.94
N TRP A 51 -13.14 -1.91 -7.80
CA TRP A 51 -13.85 -2.91 -7.01
C TRP A 51 -13.86 -2.58 -5.51
N LEU A 52 -12.73 -2.13 -4.96
CA LEU A 52 -12.61 -1.74 -3.55
C LEU A 52 -13.46 -0.52 -3.21
N GLU A 53 -13.49 0.49 -4.08
CA GLU A 53 -14.35 1.68 -3.97
C GLU A 53 -15.83 1.30 -3.98
N ARG A 54 -16.25 0.47 -4.95
CA ARG A 54 -17.63 -0.03 -5.05
C ARG A 54 -18.11 -0.79 -3.82
N LYS A 55 -17.18 -1.42 -3.10
CA LYS A 55 -17.46 -2.17 -1.87
C LYS A 55 -17.37 -1.31 -0.61
N GLY A 56 -16.94 -0.06 -0.71
CA GLY A 56 -16.76 0.84 0.44
C GLY A 56 -15.54 0.50 1.30
N TYR A 57 -14.57 -0.25 0.75
CA TYR A 57 -13.29 -0.50 1.42
C TYR A 57 -12.31 0.67 1.24
N LEU A 58 -12.42 1.37 0.11
CA LEU A 58 -11.78 2.65 -0.15
C LEU A 58 -12.87 3.72 -0.07
N ASN A 59 -12.76 4.59 0.93
CA ASN A 59 -13.60 5.76 1.16
C ASN A 59 -12.69 6.98 1.33
#